data_AF-A0A4P5Y0R8-F1
#
_entry.id   AF-A0A4P5Y0R8-F1
#
_cell.length_a   1.000
_cell.length_b   1.000
_cell.length_c   1.000
_cell.angle_alpha   90.00
_cell.angle_beta   90.00
_cell.angle_gamma   90.00
#
_symmetry.space_group_name_H-M   'P 1'
#
loop_
_entity.id
_entity.type
_entity.pdbx_description
1 polymer ?
#
loop_
_entity_poly.entity_id
_entity_poly.type
_entity_poly.pdbx_seq_one_letter_code
_entity_poly.pdbx_strand_id
1 'polypeptide(L)'
;MGTVFKRTATKPLPIGAELFARKGERFARWKTAKGKTRTAPVVVPTEGKFAGQERIAVETPTFFADYRDGNGHLRRVATGCKDETAARAVLAGLEKRAEKVRSGIITTAENAMSDHQYTALTEHLAEFVATMQAAGRSKIHVSGTERLIQRVIDELSLRRLADIRAEAIERWLAQQSKAQTGKPAMGARTRNSYLVALRSFCNWCVERDRLPFNPLAKLDRADERSDRRRQRRALTEAELTRLLIVARLRPLAEFGRETVTTSNAKSSTRDKRSRATWSYKPLTFDELPAAVDRARERLHDNPEFIAQQDRLGQERELVYKLAVTTGLRKSELASLMVGQLDLDDAFPHVRLNAADEKNRQGNSIPLRHEVADELREWLADAGTDSRNVLSIFGRGDSTDPATTKLFNVPDDLSKVFERDRAVAGIAKSDDRGRTVDVHALRHTFGTMLSKAGVSPRVAQAAMRHSSIDLTMNVYTDPRLLDVQGAVESLPQISTTLEPNDNRQRIAAGAENFSPSAVAVLVAVPTDVSSVLRSTSVTYSVISSELSGSPEMQKTPRKTAISGSFAEYARRESNPQPSDPKSDALSN
;
A
#
# COMPACT_ATOMS: atom_id res chain seq x y z
N MET A 1 -41.12 -38.54 2.70
CA MET A 1 -41.59 -37.58 3.72
C MET A 1 -40.47 -37.32 4.69
N GLY A 2 -40.26 -36.06 5.03
CA GLY A 2 -39.37 -35.65 6.10
C GLY A 2 -39.94 -35.97 7.48
N THR A 3 -39.08 -35.94 8.49
CA THR A 3 -39.43 -36.22 9.88
C THR A 3 -38.97 -35.09 10.79
N VAL A 4 -39.76 -34.79 11.81
CA VAL A 4 -39.41 -33.83 12.86
C VAL A 4 -39.15 -34.60 14.14
N PHE A 5 -38.02 -34.35 14.80
CA PHE A 5 -37.64 -35.04 16.03
C PHE A 5 -36.80 -34.14 16.94
N LYS A 6 -36.76 -34.45 18.24
CA LYS A 6 -35.81 -33.83 19.16
C LYS A 6 -34.55 -34.69 19.20
N ARG A 7 -33.39 -34.03 19.16
CA ARG A 7 -32.12 -34.74 19.25
C ARG A 7 -31.80 -35.00 20.71
N THR A 8 -31.31 -36.19 21.03
CA THR A 8 -30.76 -36.47 22.36
C THR A 8 -29.31 -35.99 22.41
N ALA A 9 -28.99 -35.10 23.35
CA ALA A 9 -27.63 -34.60 23.58
C ALA A 9 -27.14 -35.04 24.97
N THR A 10 -25.86 -35.40 25.08
CA THR A 10 -25.29 -35.86 26.35
C THR A 10 -24.68 -34.71 27.15
N LYS A 11 -25.12 -34.53 28.39
CA LYS A 11 -24.59 -33.53 29.34
C LYS A 11 -23.86 -34.23 30.50
N PRO A 12 -22.87 -33.58 31.12
CA PRO A 12 -22.19 -34.18 32.29
C PRO A 12 -23.19 -34.40 33.42
N LEU A 13 -22.90 -35.37 34.29
CA LEU A 13 -23.73 -35.66 35.45
C LEU A 13 -23.83 -34.40 36.35
N PRO A 14 -25.03 -33.94 36.71
CA PRO A 14 -25.19 -32.83 37.65
C PRO A 14 -24.62 -33.21 39.03
N ILE A 15 -23.97 -32.26 39.70
CA ILE A 15 -23.44 -32.43 41.06
C ILE A 15 -24.62 -32.70 42.01
N GLY A 16 -24.58 -33.82 42.74
CA GLY A 16 -25.66 -34.25 43.65
C GLY A 16 -26.84 -34.99 42.98
N ALA A 17 -26.64 -35.56 41.78
CA ALA A 17 -27.65 -36.39 41.14
C ALA A 17 -27.73 -37.80 41.76
N GLU A 18 -28.92 -38.24 42.13
CA GLU A 18 -29.20 -39.59 42.63
C GLU A 18 -29.40 -40.57 41.46
N LEU A 19 -28.66 -41.67 41.43
CA LEU A 19 -28.76 -42.70 40.41
C LEU A 19 -29.75 -43.79 40.82
N PHE A 20 -30.70 -44.14 39.96
CA PHE A 20 -31.66 -45.21 40.21
C PHE A 20 -31.94 -46.00 38.92
N ALA A 21 -32.25 -47.29 39.05
CA ALA A 21 -32.57 -48.16 37.92
C ALA A 21 -34.09 -48.31 37.76
N ARG A 22 -34.59 -48.26 36.52
CA ARG A 22 -36.01 -48.49 36.21
C ARG A 22 -36.10 -49.28 34.90
N LYS A 23 -36.78 -50.44 34.94
CA LYS A 23 -36.97 -51.33 33.76
C LYS A 23 -35.66 -51.70 33.03
N GLY A 24 -34.57 -51.94 33.78
CA GLY A 24 -33.27 -52.34 33.21
C GLY A 24 -32.39 -51.18 32.71
N GLU A 25 -32.87 -49.93 32.72
CA GLU A 25 -32.10 -48.74 32.31
C GLU A 25 -31.70 -47.89 33.53
N ARG A 26 -30.51 -47.28 33.50
CA ARG A 26 -29.99 -46.40 34.57
C ARG A 26 -30.47 -44.96 34.35
N PHE A 27 -31.04 -44.34 35.37
CA PHE A 27 -31.52 -42.94 35.37
C PHE A 27 -30.81 -42.13 36.45
N ALA A 28 -30.64 -40.82 36.20
CA ALA A 28 -30.20 -39.83 37.19
C ALA A 28 -31.38 -38.91 37.53
N ARG A 29 -31.58 -38.64 38.82
CA ARG A 29 -32.55 -37.68 39.35
C ARG A 29 -31.80 -36.53 40.00
N TRP A 30 -32.13 -35.29 39.64
CA TRP A 30 -31.53 -34.10 40.25
C TRP A 30 -32.53 -32.96 40.36
N LYS A 31 -32.26 -32.00 41.25
CA LYS A 31 -33.01 -30.74 41.32
C LYS A 31 -32.35 -29.69 40.42
N THR A 32 -33.15 -29.01 39.63
CA THR A 32 -32.70 -27.84 38.83
C THR A 32 -32.50 -26.62 39.73
N ALA A 33 -31.75 -25.61 39.28
CA ALA A 33 -31.55 -24.35 40.01
C ALA A 33 -32.86 -23.60 40.36
N LYS A 34 -33.98 -23.96 39.72
CA LYS A 34 -35.33 -23.44 40.00
C LYS A 34 -36.19 -24.40 40.85
N GLY A 35 -35.57 -25.35 41.57
CA GLY A 35 -36.23 -26.27 42.50
C GLY A 35 -37.03 -27.43 41.87
N LYS A 36 -37.15 -27.51 40.54
CA LYS A 36 -37.87 -28.61 39.86
C LYS A 36 -37.01 -29.86 39.76
N THR A 37 -37.54 -31.00 40.19
CA THR A 37 -36.93 -32.33 40.02
C THR A 37 -36.97 -32.75 38.55
N ARG A 38 -35.84 -33.18 38.01
CA ARG A 38 -35.72 -33.76 36.67
C ARG A 38 -35.10 -35.15 36.73
N THR A 39 -35.50 -35.99 35.79
CA THR A 39 -34.97 -37.34 35.59
C THR A 39 -34.53 -37.50 34.15
N ALA A 40 -33.36 -38.08 33.92
CA ALA A 40 -32.87 -38.40 32.57
C ALA A 40 -32.09 -39.72 32.57
N PRO A 41 -32.12 -40.47 31.46
CA PRO A 41 -31.33 -41.70 31.34
C PRO A 41 -29.84 -41.37 31.34
N VAL A 42 -29.05 -42.24 31.98
CA VAL A 42 -27.59 -42.16 32.03
C VAL A 42 -27.03 -43.05 30.94
N VAL A 43 -26.20 -42.47 30.08
CA VAL A 43 -25.55 -43.15 28.97
C VAL A 43 -24.04 -43.02 29.16
N VAL A 44 -23.33 -44.12 28.94
CA VAL A 44 -21.87 -44.14 28.85
C VAL A 44 -21.54 -44.24 27.36
N PRO A 45 -21.07 -43.15 26.71
CA PRO A 45 -20.72 -43.20 25.30
C PRO A 45 -19.57 -44.18 25.06
N THR A 46 -19.73 -45.07 24.09
CA THR A 46 -18.68 -46.04 23.70
C THR A 46 -17.61 -45.41 22.80
N GLU A 47 -17.94 -44.32 22.09
CA GLU A 47 -17.05 -43.66 21.12
C GLU A 47 -17.13 -42.11 21.23
N GLY A 48 -16.02 -41.43 20.92
CA GLY A 48 -15.92 -39.95 20.88
C GLY A 48 -15.21 -39.29 22.07
N LYS A 49 -15.20 -37.95 22.10
CA LYS A 49 -14.43 -37.11 23.07
C LYS A 49 -14.76 -37.35 24.55
N PHE A 50 -15.89 -38.01 24.85
CA PHE A 50 -16.35 -38.28 26.22
C PHE A 50 -16.59 -39.79 26.45
N ALA A 51 -15.87 -40.65 25.72
CA ALA A 51 -15.97 -42.09 25.88
C ALA A 51 -15.65 -42.54 27.31
N GLY A 52 -16.44 -43.45 27.87
CA GLY A 52 -16.26 -43.99 29.22
C GLY A 52 -16.75 -43.10 30.38
N GLN A 53 -17.26 -41.89 30.12
CA GLN A 53 -17.81 -41.01 31.17
C GLN A 53 -19.33 -41.19 31.32
N GLU A 54 -19.82 -41.31 32.56
CA GLU A 54 -21.26 -41.33 32.86
C GLU A 54 -21.89 -39.95 32.57
N ARG A 55 -22.84 -39.90 31.64
CA ARG A 55 -23.49 -38.65 31.20
C ARG A 55 -24.99 -38.82 31.14
N ILE A 56 -25.74 -37.73 31.35
CA ILE A 56 -27.19 -37.74 31.18
C ILE A 56 -27.55 -37.46 29.71
N ALA A 57 -28.48 -38.22 29.16
CA ALA A 57 -29.06 -37.99 27.85
C ALA A 57 -30.28 -37.06 28.00
N VAL A 58 -30.18 -35.84 27.46
CA VAL A 58 -31.22 -34.81 27.55
C VAL A 58 -31.63 -34.41 26.14
N GLU A 59 -32.93 -34.38 25.87
CA GLU A 59 -33.47 -33.88 24.61
C GLU A 59 -33.11 -32.40 24.39
N THR A 60 -32.82 -32.03 23.15
CA THR A 60 -32.62 -30.65 22.76
C THR A 60 -33.88 -29.83 22.97
N PRO A 61 -33.76 -28.56 23.39
CA PRO A 61 -34.91 -27.70 23.61
C PRO A 61 -35.65 -27.36 22.30
N THR A 62 -35.00 -27.51 21.15
CA THR A 62 -35.54 -27.25 19.82
C THR A 62 -35.65 -28.53 19.00
N PHE A 63 -36.63 -28.55 18.10
CA PHE A 63 -36.83 -29.64 17.15
C PHE A 63 -35.88 -29.52 15.94
N PHE A 64 -35.49 -30.66 15.39
CA PHE A 64 -34.76 -30.79 14.13
C PHE A 64 -35.69 -31.38 13.07
N ALA A 65 -35.46 -31.03 11.82
CA ALA A 65 -36.17 -31.53 10.67
C ALA A 65 -35.19 -32.22 9.72
N ASP A 66 -35.49 -33.47 9.35
CA ASP A 66 -34.83 -34.20 8.27
C ASP A 66 -35.73 -34.16 7.05
N TYR A 67 -35.19 -33.71 5.91
CA TYR A 67 -35.93 -33.68 4.64
C TYR A 67 -34.98 -33.97 3.47
N ARG A 68 -35.55 -34.32 2.31
CA ARG A 68 -34.77 -34.43 1.07
C ARG A 68 -34.78 -33.09 0.34
N ASP A 69 -33.61 -32.56 0.02
CA ASP A 69 -33.48 -31.34 -0.77
C ASP A 69 -33.88 -31.55 -2.25
N GLY A 70 -33.85 -30.47 -3.03
CA GLY A 70 -34.19 -30.51 -4.46
C GLY A 70 -33.31 -31.45 -5.28
N ASN A 71 -32.08 -31.71 -4.81
CA ASN A 71 -31.12 -32.63 -5.42
C ASN A 71 -31.24 -34.07 -4.91
N GLY A 72 -32.19 -34.33 -4.01
CA GLY A 72 -32.43 -35.66 -3.44
C GLY A 72 -31.55 -36.02 -2.24
N HIS A 73 -30.67 -35.12 -1.77
CA HIS A 73 -29.84 -35.37 -0.59
C HIS A 73 -30.63 -35.19 0.70
N LEU A 74 -30.40 -36.06 1.68
CA LEU A 74 -30.94 -35.92 3.03
C LEU A 74 -30.24 -34.76 3.75
N ARG A 75 -30.99 -33.72 4.08
CA ARG A 75 -30.54 -32.55 4.84
C ARG A 75 -31.23 -32.50 6.18
N ARG A 76 -30.42 -32.28 7.22
CA ARG A 76 -30.85 -32.09 8.60
C ARG A 76 -30.70 -30.62 8.98
N VAL A 77 -31.81 -29.97 9.35
CA VAL A 77 -31.84 -28.54 9.69
C VAL A 77 -32.45 -28.34 11.06
N ALA A 78 -31.87 -27.45 11.87
CA ALA A 78 -32.46 -27.05 13.13
C ALA A 78 -33.66 -26.13 12.87
N THR A 79 -34.84 -26.48 13.35
CA THR A 79 -36.05 -25.66 13.10
C THR A 79 -36.12 -24.40 13.96
N GLY A 80 -35.35 -24.34 15.06
CA GLY A 80 -35.39 -23.24 16.03
C GLY A 80 -36.66 -23.20 16.90
N CYS A 81 -37.69 -23.96 16.55
CA CYS A 81 -38.96 -24.02 17.26
C CYS A 81 -38.89 -24.97 18.47
N LYS A 82 -39.53 -24.56 19.58
CA LYS A 82 -39.70 -25.40 20.78
C LYS A 82 -40.95 -26.27 20.72
N ASP A 83 -41.91 -25.90 19.86
CA ASP A 83 -43.19 -26.56 19.69
C ASP A 83 -43.20 -27.42 18.42
N GLU A 84 -43.80 -28.61 18.51
CA GLU A 84 -43.78 -29.60 17.43
C GLU A 84 -44.59 -29.15 16.21
N THR A 85 -45.73 -28.50 16.43
CA THR A 85 -46.60 -27.97 15.37
C THR A 85 -45.89 -26.89 14.55
N ALA A 86 -45.20 -25.95 15.20
CA ALA A 86 -44.40 -24.93 14.54
C ALA A 86 -43.21 -25.56 13.77
N ALA A 87 -42.55 -26.56 14.35
CA ALA A 87 -41.45 -27.28 13.69
C ALA A 87 -41.92 -28.05 12.44
N ARG A 88 -43.11 -28.67 12.46
CA ARG A 88 -43.73 -29.30 11.28
C ARG A 88 -44.09 -28.27 10.20
N ALA A 89 -44.53 -27.07 10.57
CA ALA A 89 -44.77 -26.00 9.61
C ALA A 89 -43.48 -25.56 8.90
N VAL A 90 -42.36 -25.47 9.63
CA VAL A 90 -41.03 -25.20 9.04
C VAL A 90 -40.61 -26.33 8.09
N LEU A 91 -40.79 -27.60 8.49
CA LEU A 91 -40.53 -28.76 7.62
C LEU A 91 -41.36 -28.68 6.32
N ALA A 92 -42.66 -28.41 6.42
CA ALA A 92 -43.53 -28.27 5.25
C ALA A 92 -43.06 -27.14 4.31
N GLY A 93 -42.54 -26.04 4.85
CA GLY A 93 -41.91 -24.96 4.08
C GLY A 93 -40.62 -25.41 3.36
N LEU A 94 -39.78 -26.20 4.02
CA LEU A 94 -38.55 -26.77 3.45
C LEU A 94 -38.85 -27.78 2.33
N GLU A 95 -39.84 -28.66 2.53
CA GLU A 95 -40.28 -29.62 1.51
C GLU A 95 -40.88 -28.93 0.29
N LYS A 96 -41.72 -27.90 0.47
CA LYS A 96 -42.24 -27.09 -0.64
C LYS A 96 -41.14 -26.38 -1.43
N ARG A 97 -40.11 -25.86 -0.76
CA ARG A 97 -38.95 -25.27 -1.45
C ARG A 97 -38.15 -26.32 -2.21
N ALA A 98 -37.90 -27.49 -1.61
CA ALA A 98 -37.23 -28.60 -2.27
C ALA A 98 -38.01 -29.11 -3.50
N GLU A 99 -39.34 -29.12 -3.43
CA GLU A 99 -40.19 -29.52 -4.56
C GLU A 99 -40.15 -28.50 -5.70
N LYS A 100 -40.16 -27.18 -5.41
CA LYS A 100 -39.94 -26.14 -6.42
C LYS A 100 -38.59 -26.28 -7.14
N VAL A 101 -37.56 -26.72 -6.42
CA VAL A 101 -36.25 -27.00 -7.02
C VAL A 101 -36.29 -28.27 -7.87
N ARG A 102 -36.92 -29.34 -7.38
CA ARG A 102 -37.06 -30.61 -8.09
C ARG A 102 -37.91 -30.50 -9.36
N SER A 103 -38.92 -29.64 -9.37
CA SER A 103 -39.76 -29.38 -10.53
C SER A 103 -39.15 -28.39 -11.53
N GLY A 104 -37.94 -27.87 -11.26
CA GLY A 104 -37.25 -26.92 -12.13
C GLY A 104 -37.87 -25.52 -12.16
N ILE A 105 -38.82 -25.22 -11.26
CA ILE A 105 -39.41 -23.87 -11.13
C ILE A 105 -38.38 -22.88 -10.59
N ILE A 106 -37.46 -23.36 -9.75
CA ILE A 106 -36.36 -22.59 -9.18
C ILE A 106 -35.10 -23.45 -9.26
N THR A 107 -33.97 -22.90 -9.64
CA THR A 107 -32.69 -23.61 -9.61
C THR A 107 -32.17 -23.77 -8.16
N THR A 108 -31.26 -24.71 -7.94
CA THR A 108 -30.59 -24.87 -6.65
C THR A 108 -29.87 -23.60 -6.20
N ALA A 109 -29.23 -22.91 -7.14
CA ALA A 109 -28.57 -21.62 -6.94
C ALA A 109 -29.57 -20.54 -6.50
N GLU A 110 -30.70 -20.40 -7.20
CA GLU A 110 -31.74 -19.44 -6.83
C GLU A 110 -32.36 -19.70 -5.44
N ASN A 111 -32.45 -20.96 -5.01
CA ASN A 111 -32.89 -21.29 -3.65
C ASN A 111 -31.84 -20.93 -2.59
N ALA A 112 -30.55 -21.15 -2.84
CA ALA A 112 -29.47 -20.72 -1.93
C ALA A 112 -29.40 -19.19 -1.82
N MET A 113 -29.60 -18.49 -2.95
CA MET A 113 -29.66 -17.02 -2.98
C MET A 113 -30.83 -16.47 -2.16
N SER A 114 -31.97 -17.17 -2.15
CA SER A 114 -33.16 -16.77 -1.37
C SER A 114 -32.88 -16.74 0.13
N ASP A 115 -32.00 -17.60 0.64
CA ASP A 115 -31.62 -17.61 2.06
C ASP A 115 -30.83 -16.35 2.46
N HIS A 116 -30.13 -15.72 1.51
CA HIS A 116 -29.36 -14.48 1.72
C HIS A 116 -30.10 -13.21 1.31
N GLN A 117 -31.31 -13.32 0.76
CA GLN A 117 -32.06 -12.18 0.21
C GLN A 117 -32.39 -11.10 1.25
N TYR A 118 -32.54 -11.50 2.51
CA TYR A 118 -32.90 -10.62 3.63
C TYR A 118 -31.69 -10.19 4.47
N THR A 119 -30.51 -10.76 4.22
CA THR A 119 -29.28 -10.41 4.89
C THR A 119 -28.87 -8.98 4.52
N ALA A 120 -28.42 -8.20 5.50
CA ALA A 120 -27.98 -6.84 5.26
C ALA A 120 -26.66 -6.82 4.48
N LEU A 121 -26.48 -5.81 3.63
CA LEU A 121 -25.27 -5.67 2.83
C LEU A 121 -24.00 -5.49 3.68
N THR A 122 -24.14 -4.87 4.85
CA THR A 122 -23.06 -4.71 5.83
C THR A 122 -22.60 -6.05 6.42
N GLU A 123 -23.51 -7.00 6.64
CA GLU A 123 -23.16 -8.35 7.11
C GLU A 123 -22.39 -9.12 6.04
N HIS A 124 -22.80 -9.01 4.77
CA HIS A 124 -22.03 -9.58 3.66
C HIS A 124 -20.64 -8.97 3.54
N LEU A 125 -20.50 -7.66 3.73
CA LEU A 125 -19.19 -7.00 3.71
C LEU A 125 -18.30 -7.50 4.85
N ALA A 126 -18.84 -7.67 6.05
CA ALA A 126 -18.09 -8.20 7.19
C ALA A 126 -17.60 -9.64 6.92
N GLU A 127 -18.44 -10.50 6.35
CA GLU A 127 -18.04 -11.85 5.94
C GLU A 127 -16.99 -11.86 4.82
N PHE A 128 -17.08 -10.93 3.87
CA PHE A 128 -16.08 -10.76 2.81
C PHE A 128 -14.73 -10.33 3.40
N VAL A 129 -14.72 -9.35 4.30
CA VAL A 129 -13.54 -8.88 5.02
C VAL A 129 -12.90 -10.00 5.83
N ALA A 130 -13.71 -10.78 6.56
CA ALA A 130 -13.24 -11.96 7.30
C ALA A 130 -12.62 -13.00 6.35
N THR A 131 -13.20 -13.21 5.17
CA THR A 131 -12.62 -14.10 4.14
C THR A 131 -11.26 -13.59 3.64
N MET A 132 -11.13 -12.28 3.39
CA MET A 132 -9.84 -11.69 2.98
C MET A 132 -8.77 -11.82 4.06
N GLN A 133 -9.14 -11.65 5.33
CA GLN A 133 -8.25 -11.82 6.48
C GLN A 133 -7.81 -13.27 6.62
N ALA A 134 -8.75 -14.23 6.53
CA ALA A 134 -8.45 -15.66 6.56
C ALA A 134 -7.54 -16.10 5.42
N ALA A 135 -7.63 -15.47 4.24
CA ALA A 135 -6.74 -15.70 3.11
C ALA A 135 -5.34 -15.07 3.27
N GLY A 136 -5.02 -14.49 4.44
CA GLY A 136 -3.68 -13.95 4.74
C GLY A 136 -3.34 -12.65 3.98
N ARG A 137 -4.34 -11.90 3.51
CA ARG A 137 -4.12 -10.61 2.84
C ARG A 137 -3.63 -9.54 3.84
N SER A 138 -2.89 -8.55 3.35
CA SER A 138 -2.33 -7.51 4.23
C SER A 138 -3.42 -6.63 4.86
N LYS A 139 -3.23 -6.23 6.13
CA LYS A 139 -4.20 -5.40 6.87
C LYS A 139 -4.58 -4.11 6.12
N ILE A 140 -3.59 -3.44 5.51
CA ILE A 140 -3.78 -2.22 4.73
C ILE A 140 -4.66 -2.47 3.49
N HIS A 141 -4.46 -3.60 2.81
CA HIS A 141 -5.26 -3.94 1.63
C HIS A 141 -6.71 -4.26 2.01
N VAL A 142 -6.91 -5.00 3.11
CA VAL A 142 -8.24 -5.32 3.65
C VAL A 142 -8.98 -4.05 4.04
N SER A 143 -8.41 -3.23 4.93
CA SER A 143 -9.06 -2.00 5.40
C SER A 143 -9.28 -0.97 4.28
N GLY A 144 -8.34 -0.90 3.33
CA GLY A 144 -8.49 -0.06 2.14
C GLY A 144 -9.67 -0.49 1.27
N THR A 145 -9.83 -1.80 1.03
CA THR A 145 -10.92 -2.35 0.22
C THR A 145 -12.27 -2.18 0.92
N GLU A 146 -12.34 -2.52 2.20
CA GLU A 146 -13.52 -2.33 3.05
C GLU A 146 -13.98 -0.87 3.03
N ARG A 147 -13.08 0.09 3.29
CA ARG A 147 -13.40 1.52 3.30
C ARG A 147 -13.97 2.00 1.96
N LEU A 148 -13.43 1.51 0.84
CA LEU A 148 -13.92 1.90 -0.49
C LEU A 148 -15.34 1.36 -0.73
N ILE A 149 -15.60 0.11 -0.36
CA ILE A 149 -16.92 -0.50 -0.53
C ILE A 149 -17.93 0.14 0.42
N GLN A 150 -17.59 0.28 1.70
CA GLN A 150 -18.46 0.87 2.72
C GLN A 150 -18.89 2.29 2.34
N ARG A 151 -17.97 3.10 1.81
CA ARG A 151 -18.32 4.45 1.34
C ARG A 151 -19.40 4.44 0.24
N VAL A 152 -19.33 3.49 -0.69
CA VAL A 152 -20.33 3.37 -1.76
C VAL A 152 -21.67 2.90 -1.19
N ILE A 153 -21.63 1.95 -0.24
CA ILE A 153 -22.83 1.48 0.47
C ILE A 153 -23.52 2.64 1.18
N ASP A 154 -22.77 3.47 1.90
CA ASP A 154 -23.30 4.60 2.67
C ASP A 154 -23.85 5.70 1.75
N GLU A 155 -23.06 6.14 0.76
CA GLU A 155 -23.45 7.25 -0.13
C GLU A 155 -24.63 6.89 -1.04
N LEU A 156 -24.77 5.62 -1.45
CA LEU A 156 -25.93 5.14 -2.22
C LEU A 156 -27.03 4.54 -1.35
N SER A 157 -26.83 4.50 -0.02
CA SER A 157 -27.78 3.90 0.95
C SER A 157 -28.21 2.48 0.58
N LEU A 158 -27.28 1.67 0.09
CA LEU A 158 -27.53 0.29 -0.35
C LEU A 158 -27.79 -0.58 0.88
N ARG A 159 -28.94 -1.27 0.93
CA ARG A 159 -29.30 -2.09 2.10
C ARG A 159 -29.14 -3.58 1.80
N ARG A 160 -29.35 -4.00 0.56
CA ARG A 160 -29.36 -5.39 0.12
C ARG A 160 -28.49 -5.59 -1.12
N LEU A 161 -28.11 -6.84 -1.38
CA LEU A 161 -27.37 -7.22 -2.59
C LEU A 161 -28.13 -6.85 -3.89
N ALA A 162 -29.47 -6.91 -3.87
CA ALA A 162 -30.31 -6.54 -5.00
C ALA A 162 -30.26 -5.03 -5.36
N ASP A 163 -29.84 -4.18 -4.42
CA ASP A 163 -29.75 -2.73 -4.66
C ASP A 163 -28.52 -2.37 -5.51
N ILE A 164 -27.56 -3.30 -5.64
CA ILE A 164 -26.32 -3.10 -6.40
C ILE A 164 -26.62 -3.13 -7.91
N ARG A 165 -26.91 -1.95 -8.46
CA ARG A 165 -27.17 -1.76 -9.89
C ARG A 165 -26.00 -1.06 -10.57
N ALA A 166 -25.58 -1.58 -11.72
CA ALA A 166 -24.48 -1.02 -12.51
C ALA A 166 -24.68 0.46 -12.81
N GLU A 167 -25.88 0.84 -13.27
CA GLU A 167 -26.26 2.21 -13.62
C GLU A 167 -26.17 3.19 -12.45
N ALA A 168 -26.49 2.74 -11.23
CA ALA A 168 -26.46 3.59 -10.04
C ALA A 168 -25.01 3.87 -9.64
N ILE A 169 -24.17 2.82 -9.65
CA ILE A 169 -22.74 2.93 -9.35
C ILE A 169 -22.01 3.73 -10.42
N GLU A 170 -22.35 3.53 -11.69
CA GLU A 170 -21.76 4.30 -12.80
C GLU A 170 -22.10 5.79 -12.70
N ARG A 171 -23.36 6.13 -12.45
CA ARG A 171 -23.79 7.52 -12.19
C ARG A 171 -23.07 8.13 -11.00
N TRP A 172 -22.93 7.37 -9.92
CA TRP A 172 -22.18 7.80 -8.75
C TRP A 172 -20.71 8.06 -9.09
N LEU A 173 -20.02 7.12 -9.74
CA LEU A 173 -18.62 7.28 -10.17
C LEU A 173 -18.45 8.50 -11.10
N ALA A 174 -19.40 8.73 -12.01
CA ALA A 174 -19.39 9.89 -12.89
C ALA A 174 -19.58 11.21 -12.12
N GLN A 175 -20.46 11.24 -11.13
CA GLN A 175 -20.67 12.40 -10.26
C GLN A 175 -19.45 12.72 -9.40
N GLN A 176 -18.79 11.70 -8.85
CA GLN A 176 -17.55 11.88 -8.08
C GLN A 176 -16.37 12.33 -8.96
N SER A 177 -16.42 12.05 -10.26
CA SER A 177 -15.41 12.49 -11.23
C SER A 177 -15.55 13.96 -11.62
N LYS A 178 -16.64 14.64 -11.20
CA LYS A 178 -16.82 16.09 -11.36
C LYS A 178 -16.30 16.82 -10.12
N ALA A 179 -15.73 18.01 -10.31
CA ALA A 179 -15.34 18.87 -9.20
C ALA A 179 -16.61 19.37 -8.48
N GLN A 180 -16.58 19.37 -7.15
CA GLN A 180 -17.68 19.85 -6.30
C GLN A 180 -17.18 20.98 -5.40
N THR A 181 -18.08 21.82 -4.93
CA THR A 181 -17.72 22.92 -4.01
C THR A 181 -17.00 22.36 -2.78
N GLY A 182 -15.72 22.74 -2.60
CA GLY A 182 -14.88 22.26 -1.50
C GLY A 182 -14.30 20.84 -1.64
N LYS A 183 -14.55 20.12 -2.75
CA LYS A 183 -13.96 18.79 -3.00
C LYS A 183 -13.41 18.65 -4.43
N PRO A 184 -12.12 18.28 -4.60
CA PRO A 184 -11.56 18.07 -5.93
C PRO A 184 -12.20 16.85 -6.62
N ALA A 185 -12.28 16.91 -7.95
CA ALA A 185 -12.73 15.79 -8.76
C ALA A 185 -11.94 14.50 -8.46
N MET A 186 -12.61 13.35 -8.43
CA MET A 186 -11.96 12.04 -8.31
C MET A 186 -11.08 11.76 -9.54
N GLY A 187 -9.87 11.23 -9.33
CA GLY A 187 -8.97 10.79 -10.40
C GLY A 187 -9.35 9.43 -11.00
N ALA A 188 -9.02 9.20 -12.27
CA ALA A 188 -9.28 7.95 -12.99
C ALA A 188 -8.79 6.71 -12.22
N ARG A 189 -7.57 6.76 -11.66
CA ARG A 189 -7.00 5.67 -10.83
C ARG A 189 -7.84 5.42 -9.57
N THR A 190 -8.32 6.49 -8.93
CA THR A 190 -9.17 6.37 -7.74
C THR A 190 -10.52 5.77 -8.11
N ARG A 191 -11.16 6.24 -9.20
CA ARG A 191 -12.39 5.65 -9.77
C ARG A 191 -12.22 4.15 -10.04
N ASN A 192 -11.12 3.77 -10.68
CA ASN A 192 -10.79 2.37 -10.95
C ASN A 192 -10.58 1.55 -9.68
N SER A 193 -10.01 2.15 -8.62
CA SER A 193 -9.84 1.47 -7.33
C SER A 193 -11.18 1.11 -6.68
N TYR A 194 -12.18 2.01 -6.73
CA TYR A 194 -13.55 1.69 -6.28
C TYR A 194 -14.14 0.57 -7.12
N LEU A 195 -14.04 0.65 -8.45
CA LEU A 195 -14.59 -0.37 -9.34
C LEU A 195 -13.96 -1.75 -9.10
N VAL A 196 -12.64 -1.81 -8.91
CA VAL A 196 -11.92 -3.06 -8.59
C VAL A 196 -12.38 -3.63 -7.24
N ALA A 197 -12.48 -2.79 -6.20
CA ALA A 197 -12.95 -3.23 -4.89
C ALA A 197 -14.39 -3.78 -4.96
N LEU A 198 -15.31 -3.03 -5.56
CA LEU A 198 -16.71 -3.46 -5.72
C LEU A 198 -16.84 -4.74 -6.55
N ARG A 199 -16.08 -4.87 -7.64
CA ARG A 199 -16.06 -6.09 -8.45
C ARG A 199 -15.55 -7.29 -7.68
N SER A 200 -14.49 -7.11 -6.89
CA SER A 200 -13.95 -8.21 -6.07
C SER A 200 -14.96 -8.71 -5.05
N PHE A 201 -15.72 -7.80 -4.43
CA PHE A 201 -16.81 -8.12 -3.53
C PHE A 201 -17.97 -8.82 -4.25
N CYS A 202 -18.43 -8.30 -5.39
CA CYS A 202 -19.51 -8.93 -6.16
C CYS A 202 -19.11 -10.31 -6.71
N ASN A 203 -17.86 -10.50 -7.13
CA ASN A 203 -17.33 -11.81 -7.52
C ASN A 203 -17.36 -12.79 -6.34
N TRP A 204 -16.92 -12.36 -5.16
CA TRP A 204 -17.02 -13.18 -3.95
C TRP A 204 -18.48 -13.54 -3.62
N CYS A 205 -19.43 -12.61 -3.80
CA CYS A 205 -20.85 -12.91 -3.64
C CYS A 205 -21.35 -13.96 -4.64
N VAL A 206 -20.86 -13.96 -5.87
CA VAL A 206 -21.19 -14.99 -6.88
C VAL A 206 -20.57 -16.32 -6.51
N GLU A 207 -19.29 -16.35 -6.12
CA GLU A 207 -18.58 -17.57 -5.68
C GLU A 207 -19.20 -18.21 -4.43
N ARG A 208 -19.96 -17.46 -3.63
CA ARG A 208 -20.65 -17.92 -2.42
C ARG A 208 -22.15 -18.11 -2.62
N ASP A 209 -22.62 -18.20 -3.86
CA ASP A 209 -24.04 -18.40 -4.22
C ASP A 209 -24.99 -17.34 -3.63
N ARG A 210 -24.52 -16.10 -3.45
CA ARG A 210 -25.31 -14.96 -2.94
C ARG A 210 -25.83 -14.05 -4.05
N LEU A 211 -25.12 -14.01 -5.18
CA LEU A 211 -25.52 -13.31 -6.39
C LEU A 211 -25.46 -14.28 -7.58
N PRO A 212 -26.37 -14.16 -8.56
CA PRO A 212 -26.39 -15.06 -9.72
C PRO A 212 -25.29 -14.72 -10.73
N PHE A 213 -24.93 -13.43 -10.82
CA PHE A 213 -23.87 -12.91 -11.66
C PHE A 213 -23.35 -11.61 -11.04
N ASN A 214 -22.16 -11.17 -11.46
CA ASN A 214 -21.62 -9.89 -11.02
C ASN A 214 -22.25 -8.74 -11.82
N PRO A 215 -23.07 -7.86 -11.20
CA PRO A 215 -23.74 -6.78 -11.91
C PRO A 215 -22.76 -5.73 -12.47
N LEU A 216 -21.53 -5.68 -11.95
CA LEU A 216 -20.50 -4.69 -12.32
C LEU A 216 -19.48 -5.23 -13.33
N ALA A 217 -19.65 -6.47 -13.80
CA ALA A 217 -18.68 -7.14 -14.67
C ALA A 217 -18.42 -6.38 -15.99
N LYS A 218 -19.43 -5.67 -16.51
CA LYS A 218 -19.35 -4.97 -17.81
C LYS A 218 -18.95 -3.47 -17.73
N LEU A 219 -18.80 -2.89 -16.53
CA LEU A 219 -18.45 -1.47 -16.39
C LEU A 219 -17.00 -1.14 -16.82
N ASP A 220 -16.80 -0.17 -17.69
CA ASP A 220 -15.44 0.14 -18.16
C ASP A 220 -14.59 0.92 -17.14
N ARG A 221 -13.31 0.55 -17.08
CA ARG A 221 -12.30 1.30 -16.34
C ARG A 221 -12.07 2.64 -17.04
N ALA A 222 -11.81 3.68 -16.25
CA ALA A 222 -11.38 4.96 -16.81
C ALA A 222 -9.95 4.81 -17.31
N ASP A 223 -9.64 5.49 -18.41
CA ASP A 223 -8.29 5.56 -18.91
C ASP A 223 -7.40 6.35 -17.93
N GLU A 224 -6.48 5.65 -17.27
CA GLU A 224 -5.52 6.27 -16.36
C GLU A 224 -4.42 7.03 -17.08
N ARG A 225 -4.19 6.76 -18.37
CA ARG A 225 -3.12 7.39 -19.15
C ARG A 225 -3.47 8.83 -19.50
N SER A 226 -4.71 9.07 -19.95
CA SER A 226 -5.21 10.42 -20.22
C SER A 226 -5.37 11.28 -18.96
N ASP A 227 -5.63 10.70 -17.78
CA ASP A 227 -5.77 11.42 -16.49
C ASP A 227 -4.53 11.28 -15.58
N ARG A 228 -3.32 11.48 -16.13
CA ARG A 228 -2.08 11.39 -15.35
C ARG A 228 -1.84 12.67 -14.52
N ARG A 229 -2.52 12.78 -13.38
CA ARG A 229 -2.51 13.97 -12.50
C ARG A 229 -1.25 14.21 -11.66
N ARG A 230 -0.44 13.17 -11.44
CA ARG A 230 0.80 13.27 -10.64
C ARG A 230 1.93 12.65 -11.43
N GLN A 231 2.82 13.49 -11.92
CA GLN A 231 4.07 13.09 -12.55
C GLN A 231 5.20 13.46 -11.61
N ARG A 232 6.11 12.54 -11.32
CA ARG A 232 7.26 12.81 -10.45
C ARG A 232 8.44 13.24 -11.30
N ARG A 233 9.25 14.17 -10.79
CA ARG A 233 10.57 14.47 -11.35
C ARG A 233 11.67 13.97 -10.42
N ALA A 234 12.84 13.70 -10.98
CA ALA A 234 14.06 13.51 -10.20
C ALA A 234 14.56 14.85 -9.65
N LEU A 235 15.26 14.79 -8.52
CA LEU A 235 16.04 15.91 -8.02
C LEU A 235 17.36 16.02 -8.80
N THR A 236 17.83 17.24 -9.02
CA THR A 236 19.19 17.47 -9.51
C THR A 236 20.22 17.23 -8.41
N GLU A 237 21.50 17.05 -8.79
CA GLU A 237 22.60 16.86 -7.83
C GLU A 237 22.70 18.04 -6.84
N ALA A 238 22.61 19.28 -7.33
CA ALA A 238 22.61 20.48 -6.50
C ALA A 238 21.39 20.57 -5.56
N GLU A 239 20.20 20.17 -6.02
CA GLU A 239 19.02 20.10 -5.14
C GLU A 239 19.16 19.01 -4.07
N LEU A 240 19.76 17.86 -4.42
CA LEU A 240 19.98 16.78 -3.47
C LEU A 240 20.96 17.20 -2.38
N THR A 241 22.09 17.83 -2.74
CA THR A 241 23.07 18.35 -1.76
C THR A 241 22.42 19.32 -0.79
N ARG A 242 21.64 20.29 -1.30
CA ARG A 242 20.90 21.23 -0.44
C ARG A 242 19.91 20.52 0.47
N LEU A 243 19.19 19.51 -0.03
CA LEU A 243 18.24 18.74 0.77
C LEU A 243 18.93 17.98 1.91
N LEU A 244 20.08 17.35 1.67
CA LEU A 244 20.83 16.61 2.67
C LEU A 244 21.38 17.54 3.76
N ILE A 245 21.94 18.68 3.38
CA ILE A 245 22.39 19.72 4.33
C ILE A 245 21.22 20.21 5.21
N VAL A 246 20.06 20.47 4.60
CA VAL A 246 18.86 20.87 5.35
C VAL A 246 18.37 19.78 6.28
N ALA A 247 18.38 18.52 5.83
CA ALA A 247 17.99 17.39 6.67
C ALA A 247 18.83 17.30 7.95
N ARG A 248 20.15 17.51 7.81
CA ARG A 248 21.13 17.52 8.90
C ARG A 248 20.94 18.68 9.86
N LEU A 249 20.81 19.90 9.34
CA LEU A 249 20.91 21.11 10.18
C LEU A 249 19.55 21.63 10.69
N ARG A 250 18.46 21.38 9.97
CA ARG A 250 17.16 21.99 10.30
C ARG A 250 16.64 21.63 11.70
N PRO A 251 16.74 20.38 12.21
CA PRO A 251 16.25 20.07 13.56
C PRO A 251 16.74 21.04 14.63
N LEU A 252 18.04 21.38 14.61
CA LEU A 252 18.62 22.36 15.52
C LEU A 252 18.30 23.80 15.09
N ALA A 253 18.36 24.10 13.79
CA ALA A 253 18.13 25.46 13.28
C ALA A 253 16.73 26.04 13.59
N GLU A 254 15.70 25.19 13.74
CA GLU A 254 14.35 25.64 14.12
C GLU A 254 14.33 26.41 15.46
N PHE A 255 15.24 26.11 16.38
CA PHE A 255 15.35 26.78 17.69
C PHE A 255 16.09 28.13 17.63
N GLY A 256 16.88 28.36 16.57
CA GLY A 256 17.57 29.62 16.31
C GLY A 256 16.85 30.55 15.35
N ARG A 257 15.56 30.29 15.06
CA ARG A 257 14.73 31.16 14.22
C ARG A 257 14.52 32.51 14.87
N GLU A 258 14.59 33.56 14.05
CA GLU A 258 14.28 34.92 14.46
C GLU A 258 12.77 35.11 14.59
N THR A 259 12.36 35.95 15.53
CA THR A 259 10.96 36.35 15.70
C THR A 259 10.70 37.63 14.92
N VAL A 260 9.59 37.65 14.17
CA VAL A 260 9.11 38.77 13.38
C VAL A 260 7.77 39.21 13.95
N THR A 261 7.57 40.52 14.10
CA THR A 261 6.29 41.09 14.53
C THR A 261 5.30 41.13 13.37
N THR A 262 4.09 40.62 13.60
CA THR A 262 3.05 40.53 12.57
C THR A 262 2.48 41.93 12.30
N SER A 263 2.48 42.39 11.05
CA SER A 263 2.07 43.75 10.64
C SER A 263 0.61 44.11 10.90
N ASN A 264 -0.26 43.14 11.22
CA ASN A 264 -1.67 43.38 11.59
C ASN A 264 -1.88 43.95 13.01
N ALA A 265 -0.81 44.26 13.75
CA ALA A 265 -0.87 44.81 15.09
C ALA A 265 -1.02 46.36 15.16
N LYS A 266 -1.16 47.06 14.02
CA LYS A 266 -1.28 48.53 14.01
C LYS A 266 -2.68 49.07 14.35
N SER A 267 -3.67 48.23 14.62
CA SER A 267 -5.02 48.66 15.03
C SER A 267 -5.54 47.84 16.21
N SER A 268 -5.17 48.25 17.41
CA SER A 268 -6.02 48.30 18.61
C SER A 268 -5.16 48.26 19.87
N THR A 269 -5.59 49.03 20.85
CA THR A 269 -5.13 49.07 22.24
C THR A 269 -5.25 47.68 22.88
N ARG A 270 -4.33 46.75 22.55
CA ARG A 270 -4.26 45.42 23.14
C ARG A 270 -2.85 45.09 23.57
N ASP A 271 -2.80 44.38 24.69
CA ASP A 271 -1.64 44.06 25.49
C ASP A 271 -0.51 43.40 24.66
N LYS A 272 0.70 43.98 24.72
CA LYS A 272 1.87 43.63 23.88
C LYS A 272 2.38 42.19 24.08
N ARG A 273 1.81 41.43 25.03
CA ARG A 273 2.19 40.05 25.38
C ARG A 273 1.30 38.97 24.76
N SER A 274 0.30 39.33 23.94
CA SER A 274 -0.52 38.33 23.24
C SER A 274 0.27 37.59 22.14
N ARG A 275 0.20 36.25 22.13
CA ARG A 275 0.74 35.34 21.06
C ARG A 275 0.19 35.62 19.65
N ALA A 276 -0.70 36.60 19.50
CA ALA A 276 -1.21 37.06 18.20
C ALA A 276 -0.26 38.04 17.46
N THR A 277 0.82 38.49 18.11
CA THR A 277 1.61 39.65 17.66
C THR A 277 2.97 39.29 17.04
N TRP A 278 3.43 38.04 17.18
CA TRP A 278 4.73 37.60 16.68
C TRP A 278 4.65 36.22 16.00
N SER A 279 5.50 35.99 15.01
CA SER A 279 5.69 34.71 14.31
C SER A 279 7.17 34.50 14.03
N TYR A 280 7.62 33.25 13.88
CA TYR A 280 8.99 32.99 13.46
C TYR A 280 9.19 33.33 11.97
N LYS A 281 10.32 33.95 11.64
CA LYS A 281 10.78 34.16 10.27
C LYS A 281 10.85 32.80 9.56
N PRO A 282 10.30 32.63 8.34
CA PRO A 282 10.49 31.40 7.57
C PRO A 282 11.98 31.13 7.37
N LEU A 283 12.41 29.89 7.62
CA LEU A 283 13.79 29.48 7.46
C LEU A 283 14.11 29.27 5.97
N THR A 284 15.24 29.80 5.52
CA THR A 284 15.74 29.63 4.15
C THR A 284 17.09 28.91 4.15
N PHE A 285 17.53 28.40 3.00
CA PHE A 285 18.78 27.65 2.89
C PHE A 285 20.00 28.48 3.31
N ASP A 286 20.07 29.73 2.87
CA ASP A 286 21.23 30.61 3.10
C ASP A 286 21.34 31.05 4.58
N GLU A 287 20.20 31.14 5.28
CA GLU A 287 20.14 31.51 6.70
C GLU A 287 20.36 30.33 7.64
N LEU A 288 20.43 29.11 7.12
CA LEU A 288 20.46 27.88 7.89
C LEU A 288 21.68 27.80 8.82
N PRO A 289 22.92 28.09 8.38
CA PRO A 289 24.08 28.05 9.28
C PRO A 289 23.95 29.06 10.43
N ALA A 290 23.58 30.30 10.11
CA ALA A 290 23.40 31.35 11.13
C ALA A 290 22.27 31.00 12.13
N ALA A 291 21.22 30.32 11.67
CA ALA A 291 20.17 29.82 12.56
C ALA A 291 20.66 28.68 13.47
N VAL A 292 21.56 27.81 13.01
CA VAL A 292 22.20 26.80 13.87
C VAL A 292 23.06 27.46 14.94
N ASP A 293 23.87 28.45 14.58
CA ASP A 293 24.75 29.14 15.53
C ASP A 293 23.94 29.82 16.63
N ARG A 294 22.87 30.54 16.25
CA ARG A 294 21.92 31.13 17.22
C ARG A 294 21.23 30.08 18.08
N ALA A 295 20.92 28.90 17.53
CA ALA A 295 20.31 27.83 18.30
C ALA A 295 21.28 27.29 19.36
N ARG A 296 22.55 27.09 19.00
CA ARG A 296 23.61 26.66 19.93
C ARG A 296 23.85 27.69 21.03
N GLU A 297 23.87 28.98 20.69
CA GLU A 297 24.01 30.07 21.67
C GLU A 297 22.81 30.11 22.63
N ARG A 298 21.58 30.03 22.12
CA ARG A 298 20.36 30.04 22.94
C ARG A 298 20.22 28.82 23.83
N LEU A 299 20.71 27.66 23.38
CA LEU A 299 20.59 26.38 24.07
C LEU A 299 21.90 25.98 24.75
N HIS A 300 22.85 26.90 24.94
CA HIS A 300 24.17 26.59 25.50
C HIS A 300 24.09 25.94 26.90
N ASP A 301 23.08 26.30 27.68
CA ASP A 301 22.78 25.72 28.99
C ASP A 301 22.25 24.27 28.92
N ASN A 302 21.87 23.78 27.74
CA ASN A 302 21.34 22.44 27.52
C ASN A 302 22.07 21.70 26.38
N PRO A 303 23.32 21.27 26.61
CA PRO A 303 24.13 20.57 25.61
C PRO A 303 23.53 19.21 25.22
N GLU A 304 22.82 18.52 26.13
CA GLU A 304 22.15 17.25 25.83
C GLU A 304 21.06 17.43 24.76
N PHE A 305 20.27 18.49 24.85
CA PHE A 305 19.24 18.77 23.85
C PHE A 305 19.83 19.14 22.48
N ILE A 306 20.94 19.89 22.46
CA ILE A 306 21.68 20.19 21.22
C ILE A 306 22.14 18.87 20.57
N ALA A 307 22.78 17.99 21.34
CA ALA A 307 23.23 16.68 20.86
C ALA A 307 22.07 15.83 20.33
N GLN A 308 20.91 15.86 20.99
CA GLN A 308 19.70 15.18 20.53
C GLN A 308 19.21 15.71 19.16
N GLN A 309 19.21 17.04 18.95
CA GLN A 309 18.81 17.63 17.67
C GLN A 309 19.84 17.35 16.56
N ASP A 310 21.12 17.42 16.87
CA ASP A 310 22.20 17.07 15.94
C ASP A 310 22.08 15.60 15.50
N ARG A 311 21.83 14.69 16.45
CA ARG A 311 21.61 13.26 16.17
C ARG A 311 20.37 13.02 15.31
N LEU A 312 19.25 13.68 15.62
CA LEU A 312 18.03 13.63 14.80
C LEU A 312 18.27 14.14 13.36
N GLY A 313 19.14 15.13 13.21
CA GLY A 313 19.58 15.66 11.92
C GLY A 313 20.39 14.66 11.12
N GLN A 314 21.42 14.08 11.73
CA GLN A 314 22.25 13.03 11.13
C GLN A 314 21.41 11.83 10.69
N GLU A 315 20.51 11.35 11.56
CA GLU A 315 19.60 10.26 11.22
C GLU A 315 18.74 10.59 9.99
N ARG A 316 18.19 11.79 9.94
CA ARG A 316 17.34 12.23 8.83
C ARG A 316 18.13 12.37 7.52
N GLU A 317 19.35 12.89 7.58
CA GLU A 317 20.28 12.94 6.45
C GLU A 317 20.53 11.54 5.90
N LEU A 318 20.89 10.58 6.77
CA LEU A 318 21.13 9.19 6.41
C LEU A 318 19.90 8.53 5.80
N VAL A 319 18.70 8.76 6.34
CA VAL A 319 17.45 8.24 5.77
C VAL A 319 17.25 8.72 4.32
N TYR A 320 17.49 10.01 4.04
CA TYR A 320 17.38 10.54 2.67
C TYR A 320 18.50 10.04 1.76
N LYS A 321 19.74 9.99 2.26
CA LYS A 321 20.91 9.48 1.54
C LYS A 321 20.72 8.01 1.16
N LEU A 322 20.25 7.17 2.07
CA LEU A 322 19.94 5.77 1.78
C LEU A 322 18.81 5.66 0.75
N ALA A 323 17.75 6.45 0.87
CA ALA A 323 16.63 6.44 -0.08
C ALA A 323 17.06 6.74 -1.52
N VAL A 324 18.01 7.66 -1.71
CA VAL A 324 18.47 8.09 -3.05
C VAL A 324 19.62 7.23 -3.60
N THR A 325 20.39 6.54 -2.78
CA THR A 325 21.51 5.69 -3.24
C THR A 325 21.12 4.22 -3.43
N THR A 326 20.04 3.77 -2.77
CA THR A 326 19.58 2.36 -2.83
C THR A 326 18.19 2.20 -3.42
N GLY A 327 17.47 3.32 -3.57
CA GLY A 327 16.07 3.34 -4.00
C GLY A 327 15.11 2.71 -2.99
N LEU A 328 15.45 2.52 -1.72
CA LEU A 328 14.52 1.98 -0.72
C LEU A 328 13.21 2.79 -0.61
N ARG A 329 12.08 2.08 -0.47
CA ARG A 329 10.77 2.72 -0.19
C ARG A 329 10.73 3.20 1.27
N LYS A 330 9.91 4.22 1.57
CA LYS A 330 9.73 4.71 2.95
C LYS A 330 9.46 3.58 3.96
N SER A 331 8.54 2.67 3.64
CA SER A 331 8.20 1.57 4.54
C SER A 331 9.35 0.57 4.70
N GLU A 332 10.15 0.37 3.65
CA GLU A 332 11.34 -0.50 3.70
C GLU A 332 12.42 0.14 4.57
N LEU A 333 12.66 1.46 4.45
CA LEU A 333 13.58 2.20 5.33
C LEU A 333 13.14 2.12 6.80
N ALA A 334 11.84 2.24 7.06
CA ALA A 334 11.28 2.21 8.41
C ALA A 334 11.32 0.81 9.07
N SER A 335 11.47 -0.25 8.28
CA SER A 335 11.54 -1.63 8.76
C SER A 335 12.97 -2.14 8.91
N LEU A 336 13.98 -1.41 8.43
CA LEU A 336 15.38 -1.84 8.51
C LEU A 336 15.83 -2.00 9.96
N MET A 337 16.55 -3.08 10.21
CA MET A 337 17.14 -3.43 11.49
C MET A 337 18.67 -3.38 11.41
N VAL A 338 19.35 -3.18 12.54
CA VAL A 338 20.82 -3.12 12.60
C VAL A 338 21.44 -4.45 12.16
N GLY A 339 20.88 -5.59 12.59
CA GLY A 339 21.34 -6.92 12.21
C GLY A 339 21.13 -7.30 10.73
N GLN A 340 20.56 -6.41 9.93
CA GLN A 340 20.41 -6.58 8.47
C GLN A 340 21.52 -5.89 7.67
N LEU A 341 22.46 -5.22 8.35
CA LEU A 341 23.57 -4.52 7.73
C LEU A 341 24.82 -5.39 7.75
N ASP A 342 25.35 -5.67 6.56
CA ASP A 342 26.63 -6.38 6.39
C ASP A 342 27.62 -5.36 5.80
N LEU A 343 28.26 -4.59 6.68
CA LEU A 343 29.08 -3.42 6.32
C LEU A 343 30.57 -3.73 6.15
N ASP A 344 31.05 -4.86 6.70
CA ASP A 344 32.47 -5.22 6.72
C ASP A 344 32.89 -6.10 5.54
N ASP A 345 31.94 -6.51 4.70
CA ASP A 345 32.20 -7.25 3.47
C ASP A 345 32.87 -6.36 2.41
N ALA A 346 33.62 -6.97 1.49
CA ALA A 346 34.21 -6.27 0.34
C ALA A 346 33.15 -5.54 -0.53
N PHE A 347 31.92 -6.05 -0.51
CA PHE A 347 30.74 -5.44 -1.10
C PHE A 347 29.70 -5.21 0.00
N PRO A 348 29.74 -4.05 0.68
CA PRO A 348 28.80 -3.72 1.74
C PRO A 348 27.36 -3.78 1.23
N HIS A 349 26.44 -4.38 1.99
CA HIS A 349 25.05 -4.52 1.56
C HIS A 349 24.05 -4.51 2.72
N VAL A 350 22.78 -4.32 2.36
CA VAL A 350 21.63 -4.38 3.28
C VAL A 350 20.72 -5.53 2.88
N ARG A 351 20.40 -6.40 3.84
CA ARG A 351 19.45 -7.50 3.67
C ARG A 351 18.04 -7.05 4.03
N LEU A 352 17.15 -6.95 3.03
CA LEU A 352 15.72 -6.80 3.28
C LEU A 352 15.07 -8.14 3.57
N ASN A 353 14.38 -8.25 4.70
CA ASN A 353 13.53 -9.40 5.00
C ASN A 353 12.36 -9.47 4.01
N ALA A 354 11.98 -10.70 3.65
CA ALA A 354 10.80 -10.96 2.81
C ALA A 354 9.51 -10.41 3.40
N ALA A 355 9.37 -10.31 4.73
CA ALA A 355 8.18 -9.75 5.36
C ALA A 355 7.96 -8.27 5.03
N ASP A 356 9.05 -7.54 4.80
CA ASP A 356 9.07 -6.08 4.63
C ASP A 356 9.06 -5.65 3.16
N GLU A 357 9.34 -6.59 2.25
CA GLU A 357 9.27 -6.36 0.82
C GLU A 357 7.85 -6.57 0.28
N LYS A 358 7.40 -5.66 -0.59
CA LYS A 358 6.11 -5.77 -1.27
C LYS A 358 5.91 -7.10 -2.03
N ASN A 359 7.00 -7.68 -2.55
CA ASN A 359 6.98 -8.93 -3.32
C ASN A 359 7.30 -10.18 -2.48
N ARG A 360 7.69 -9.98 -1.22
CA ARG A 360 8.07 -11.03 -0.25
C ARG A 360 9.16 -12.00 -0.72
N GLN A 361 10.14 -11.55 -1.47
CA GLN A 361 11.24 -12.41 -1.92
C GLN A 361 12.50 -12.22 -1.07
N GLY A 362 12.63 -11.09 -0.39
CA GLY A 362 13.86 -10.73 0.30
C GLY A 362 14.93 -10.35 -0.72
N ASN A 363 15.80 -9.40 -0.36
CA ASN A 363 16.78 -8.90 -1.31
C ASN A 363 18.04 -8.39 -0.62
N SER A 364 19.17 -8.57 -1.28
CA SER A 364 20.44 -7.95 -0.88
C SER A 364 20.65 -6.70 -1.73
N ILE A 365 20.81 -5.56 -1.06
CA ILE A 365 20.94 -4.25 -1.68
C ILE A 365 22.37 -3.78 -1.49
N PRO A 366 23.17 -3.66 -2.56
CA PRO A 366 24.53 -3.16 -2.44
C PRO A 366 24.51 -1.69 -1.99
N LEU A 367 25.44 -1.38 -1.09
CA LEU A 367 25.74 -0.03 -0.63
C LEU A 367 27.00 0.49 -1.34
N ARG A 368 27.07 1.81 -1.50
CA ARG A 368 28.35 2.46 -1.80
C ARG A 368 29.21 2.45 -0.54
N HIS A 369 30.52 2.28 -0.69
CA HIS A 369 31.47 2.29 0.43
C HIS A 369 31.33 3.53 1.31
N GLU A 370 31.24 4.73 0.72
CA GLU A 370 31.03 5.99 1.46
C GLU A 370 29.77 5.95 2.37
N VAL A 371 28.67 5.36 1.87
CA VAL A 371 27.43 5.26 2.65
C VAL A 371 27.57 4.20 3.74
N ALA A 372 28.30 3.12 3.48
CA ALA A 372 28.60 2.10 4.48
C ALA A 372 29.50 2.67 5.60
N ASP A 373 30.48 3.51 5.26
CA ASP A 373 31.35 4.21 6.22
C ASP A 373 30.53 5.12 7.14
N GLU A 374 29.66 5.95 6.58
CA GLU A 374 28.77 6.81 7.37
C GLU A 374 27.81 6.01 8.26
N LEU A 375 27.34 4.85 7.80
CA LEU A 375 26.52 3.96 8.64
C LEU A 375 27.34 3.33 9.77
N ARG A 376 28.62 3.01 9.55
CA ARG A 376 29.51 2.51 10.61
C ARG A 376 29.73 3.57 11.68
N GLU A 377 29.99 4.81 11.28
CA GLU A 377 30.11 5.94 12.20
C GLU A 377 28.82 6.14 13.00
N TRP A 378 27.66 6.12 12.34
CA TRP A 378 26.35 6.23 12.99
C TRP A 378 26.11 5.15 14.05
N LEU A 379 26.51 3.91 13.78
CA LEU A 379 26.36 2.79 14.71
C LEU A 379 27.39 2.84 15.85
N ALA A 380 28.61 3.29 15.60
CA ALA A 380 29.62 3.49 16.62
C ALA A 380 29.17 4.54 17.66
N ASP A 381 28.63 5.66 17.18
CA ASP A 381 28.08 6.74 18.02
C ASP A 381 26.79 6.32 18.78
N ALA A 382 26.16 5.21 18.42
CA ALA A 382 25.05 4.61 19.16
C ALA A 382 25.52 3.71 20.32
N GLY A 383 26.72 3.14 20.25
CA GLY A 383 27.25 2.21 21.24
C GLY A 383 27.88 2.87 22.47
N THR A 384 28.33 4.13 22.38
CA THR A 384 29.17 4.76 23.42
C THR A 384 28.39 5.44 24.55
N ASP A 385 27.11 5.78 24.35
CA ASP A 385 26.34 6.54 25.34
C ASP A 385 25.02 5.86 25.69
N SER A 386 25.08 5.02 26.74
CA SER A 386 23.97 4.21 27.25
C SER A 386 22.76 5.01 27.75
N ARG A 387 22.88 6.35 27.84
CA ARG A 387 21.77 7.28 28.14
C ARG A 387 21.09 7.82 26.88
N ASN A 388 21.77 7.85 25.74
CA ASN A 388 21.21 8.24 24.44
C ASN A 388 20.38 7.13 23.76
N VAL A 389 20.52 5.90 24.27
CA VAL A 389 19.70 4.72 23.95
C VAL A 389 18.21 4.99 24.19
N LEU A 390 17.84 5.92 25.09
CA LEU A 390 16.43 6.32 25.29
C LEU A 390 15.79 7.07 24.09
N SER A 391 16.58 7.49 23.09
CA SER A 391 16.07 8.20 21.90
C SER A 391 15.96 7.33 20.64
N ILE A 392 16.74 6.25 20.55
CA ILE A 392 16.61 5.21 19.51
C ILE A 392 15.59 4.15 19.97
N PHE A 393 15.62 3.80 21.24
CA PHE A 393 14.81 2.75 21.83
C PHE A 393 13.70 3.43 22.63
N GLY A 394 12.46 3.38 22.13
CA GLY A 394 11.31 3.63 22.99
C GLY A 394 11.47 2.79 24.26
N ARG A 395 11.24 3.38 25.43
CA ARG A 395 11.38 2.72 26.76
C ARG A 395 11.03 1.22 26.67
N GLY A 396 12.03 0.35 26.60
CA GLY A 396 11.86 -1.11 26.67
C GLY A 396 12.34 -1.98 25.49
N ASP A 397 12.94 -1.44 24.42
CA ASP A 397 13.44 -2.30 23.33
C ASP A 397 14.78 -3.00 23.66
N SER A 398 14.88 -4.25 23.22
CA SER A 398 16.01 -5.19 23.41
C SER A 398 17.34 -4.66 22.85
N THR A 399 18.44 -4.91 23.54
CA THR A 399 19.83 -4.62 23.10
C THR A 399 20.32 -5.52 21.95
N ASP A 400 19.48 -6.45 21.47
CA ASP A 400 19.83 -7.34 20.36
C ASP A 400 19.80 -6.58 19.01
N PRO A 401 20.93 -6.50 18.28
CA PRO A 401 21.00 -5.89 16.95
C PRO A 401 19.98 -6.46 15.95
N ALA A 402 19.58 -7.73 16.10
CA ALA A 402 18.61 -8.37 15.23
C ALA A 402 17.18 -7.83 15.40
N THR A 403 16.88 -7.17 16.52
CA THR A 403 15.56 -6.60 16.82
C THR A 403 15.55 -5.07 16.88
N THR A 404 16.73 -4.47 16.86
CA THR A 404 16.93 -3.03 16.91
C THR A 404 16.68 -2.41 15.55
N LYS A 405 15.79 -1.42 15.46
CA LYS A 405 15.59 -0.63 14.23
C LYS A 405 16.82 0.21 13.91
N LEU A 406 17.19 0.28 12.64
CA LEU A 406 18.29 1.13 12.17
C LEU A 406 17.96 2.62 12.29
N PHE A 407 16.73 3.00 11.97
CA PHE A 407 16.26 4.39 12.00
C PHE A 407 14.86 4.51 12.61
N ASN A 408 14.63 5.61 13.33
CA ASN A 408 13.32 6.07 13.75
C ASN A 408 12.65 6.92 12.66
N VAL A 409 12.14 6.27 11.61
CA VAL A 409 11.49 6.97 10.48
C VAL A 409 10.09 7.46 10.88
N PRO A 410 9.80 8.78 10.88
CA PRO A 410 8.49 9.29 11.28
C PRO A 410 7.33 8.83 10.38
N ASP A 411 6.18 8.53 10.98
CA ASP A 411 4.94 8.26 10.24
C ASP A 411 4.56 9.44 9.33
N ASP A 412 4.86 10.66 9.76
CA ASP A 412 4.64 11.90 9.02
C ASP A 412 5.88 12.37 8.22
N LEU A 413 6.80 11.47 7.82
CA LEU A 413 7.99 11.82 7.03
C LEU A 413 7.67 12.69 5.80
N SER A 414 6.50 12.51 5.18
CA SER A 414 6.05 13.34 4.06
C SER A 414 5.92 14.83 4.42
N LYS A 415 5.44 15.15 5.63
CA LYS A 415 5.34 16.53 6.13
C LYS A 415 6.73 17.07 6.50
N VAL A 416 7.57 16.23 7.10
CA VAL A 416 8.96 16.56 7.45
C VAL A 416 9.74 16.93 6.19
N PHE A 417 9.67 16.06 5.17
CA PHE A 417 10.28 16.24 3.85
C PHE A 417 9.74 17.48 3.14
N GLU A 418 8.42 17.72 3.17
CA GLU A 418 7.84 18.91 2.53
C GLU A 418 8.40 20.21 3.13
N ARG A 419 8.58 20.24 4.45
CA ARG A 419 9.24 21.37 5.11
C ARG A 419 10.74 21.44 4.77
N ASP A 420 11.44 20.29 4.64
CA ASP A 420 12.89 20.27 4.32
C ASP A 420 13.10 20.80 2.90
N ARG A 421 12.28 20.31 1.96
CA ARG A 421 12.20 20.76 0.56
C ARG A 421 11.99 22.28 0.48
N ALA A 422 11.08 22.81 1.30
CA ALA A 422 10.79 24.24 1.32
C ALA A 422 11.99 25.07 1.79
N VAL A 423 12.65 24.66 2.89
CA VAL A 423 13.86 25.34 3.39
C VAL A 423 15.02 25.22 2.39
N ALA A 424 15.17 24.07 1.72
CA ALA A 424 16.18 23.84 0.68
C ALA A 424 15.96 24.65 -0.61
N GLY A 425 14.86 25.41 -0.71
CA GLY A 425 14.54 26.21 -1.90
C GLY A 425 14.21 25.37 -3.14
N ILE A 426 13.77 24.13 -2.96
CA ILE A 426 13.42 23.21 -4.05
C ILE A 426 11.94 23.41 -4.35
N ALA A 427 11.55 23.77 -5.58
CA ALA A 427 10.14 23.96 -5.91
C ALA A 427 9.34 22.64 -5.85
N LYS A 428 8.11 22.69 -5.33
CA LYS A 428 7.23 21.49 -5.19
C LYS A 428 6.87 20.89 -6.53
N SER A 429 6.52 21.78 -7.45
CA SER A 429 6.21 21.47 -8.83
C SER A 429 7.17 22.27 -9.71
N ASP A 430 7.62 21.67 -10.81
CA ASP A 430 8.34 22.38 -11.85
C ASP A 430 7.38 23.09 -12.83
N ASP A 431 7.97 23.77 -13.82
CA ASP A 431 7.29 24.42 -14.94
C ASP A 431 6.38 23.47 -15.75
N ARG A 432 6.67 22.17 -15.74
CA ARG A 432 5.90 21.10 -16.39
C ARG A 432 4.84 20.48 -15.48
N GLY A 433 4.67 20.97 -14.26
CA GLY A 433 3.72 20.44 -13.28
C GLY A 433 4.12 19.09 -12.66
N ARG A 434 5.39 18.66 -12.81
CA ARG A 434 5.93 17.46 -12.16
C ARG A 434 6.31 17.77 -10.72
N THR A 435 5.96 16.86 -9.81
CA THR A 435 6.07 17.06 -8.37
C THR A 435 7.25 16.33 -7.73
N VAL A 436 7.79 16.90 -6.66
CA VAL A 436 8.77 16.25 -5.77
C VAL A 436 8.11 15.87 -4.45
N ASP A 437 8.05 14.57 -4.16
CA ASP A 437 7.60 13.99 -2.88
C ASP A 437 8.67 13.02 -2.34
N VAL A 438 8.45 12.39 -1.18
CA VAL A 438 9.43 11.43 -0.61
C VAL A 438 9.77 10.30 -1.60
N HIS A 439 8.80 9.87 -2.42
CA HIS A 439 9.04 8.82 -3.42
C HIS A 439 9.85 9.33 -4.62
N ALA A 440 9.99 10.65 -4.78
CA ALA A 440 10.90 11.25 -5.76
C ALA A 440 12.37 10.92 -5.46
N LEU A 441 12.76 10.66 -4.21
CA LEU A 441 14.12 10.21 -3.86
C LEU A 441 14.44 8.89 -4.56
N ARG A 442 13.50 7.93 -4.53
CA ARG A 442 13.64 6.67 -5.27
C ARG A 442 13.58 6.84 -6.79
N HIS A 443 12.76 7.78 -7.30
CA HIS A 443 12.81 8.13 -8.73
C HIS A 443 14.16 8.73 -9.14
N THR A 444 14.77 9.50 -8.24
CA THR A 444 16.08 10.12 -8.44
C THR A 444 17.16 9.04 -8.54
N PHE A 445 17.15 8.03 -7.66
CA PHE A 445 18.02 6.86 -7.77
C PHE A 445 17.94 6.20 -9.16
N GLY A 446 16.72 5.87 -9.60
CA GLY A 446 16.53 5.27 -10.92
C GLY A 446 17.08 6.16 -12.05
N THR A 447 16.82 7.46 -11.97
CA THR A 447 17.30 8.43 -12.97
C THR A 447 18.83 8.51 -12.99
N MET A 448 19.48 8.46 -11.83
CA MET A 448 20.95 8.42 -11.72
C MET A 448 21.53 7.14 -12.34
N LEU A 449 20.92 5.97 -12.11
CA LEU A 449 21.34 4.73 -12.77
C LEU A 449 21.24 4.84 -14.29
N SER A 450 20.14 5.42 -14.80
CA SER A 450 19.97 5.65 -16.24
C SER A 450 21.00 6.63 -16.80
N LYS A 451 21.26 7.75 -16.10
CA LYS A 451 22.26 8.74 -16.49
C LYS A 451 23.67 8.15 -16.50
N ALA A 452 23.95 7.18 -15.63
CA ALA A 452 25.19 6.43 -15.58
C ALA A 452 25.31 5.32 -16.66
N GLY A 453 24.32 5.19 -17.56
CA GLY A 453 24.35 4.19 -18.62
C GLY A 453 24.08 2.74 -18.16
N VAL A 454 23.55 2.55 -16.95
CA VAL A 454 23.23 1.21 -16.43
C VAL A 454 22.12 0.59 -17.27
N SER A 455 22.31 -0.67 -17.69
CA SER A 455 21.33 -1.35 -18.53
C SER A 455 19.96 -1.46 -17.84
N PRO A 456 18.83 -1.40 -18.59
CA PRO A 456 17.50 -1.43 -17.99
C PRO A 456 17.22 -2.64 -17.10
N ARG A 457 17.83 -3.79 -17.40
CA ARG A 457 17.67 -5.01 -16.60
C ARG A 457 18.39 -4.91 -15.25
N VAL A 458 19.62 -4.38 -15.23
CA VAL A 458 20.37 -4.13 -13.99
C VAL A 458 19.68 -3.06 -13.16
N ALA A 459 19.19 -2.00 -13.81
CA ALA A 459 18.46 -0.95 -13.13
C ALA A 459 17.11 -1.45 -12.56
N GLN A 460 16.39 -2.33 -13.29
CA GLN A 460 15.20 -3.01 -12.77
C GLN A 460 15.52 -3.84 -11.52
N ALA A 461 16.64 -4.59 -11.53
CA ALA A 461 17.09 -5.38 -10.39
C ALA A 461 17.44 -4.49 -9.19
N ALA A 462 18.24 -3.44 -9.40
CA ALA A 462 18.61 -2.47 -8.37
C ALA A 462 17.38 -1.76 -7.78
N MET A 463 16.42 -1.38 -8.61
CA MET A 463 15.17 -0.79 -8.16
C MET A 463 14.21 -1.82 -7.56
N ARG A 464 14.36 -3.12 -7.78
CA ARG A 464 13.42 -4.16 -7.32
C ARG A 464 12.01 -3.97 -7.90
N HIS A 465 11.96 -3.70 -9.21
CA HIS A 465 10.70 -3.58 -9.94
C HIS A 465 10.25 -4.95 -10.47
N SER A 466 8.99 -5.30 -10.20
CA SER A 466 8.39 -6.58 -10.63
C SER A 466 8.25 -6.69 -12.15
N SER A 467 8.05 -5.57 -12.85
CA SER A 467 7.99 -5.51 -14.31
C SER A 467 8.90 -4.43 -14.86
N ILE A 468 9.39 -4.64 -16.07
CA ILE A 468 10.26 -3.68 -16.76
C ILE A 468 9.51 -2.38 -17.09
N ASP A 469 8.20 -2.43 -17.32
CA ASP A 469 7.39 -1.22 -17.55
C ASP A 469 7.50 -0.21 -16.41
N LEU A 470 7.57 -0.68 -15.16
CA LEU A 470 7.75 0.22 -14.00
C LEU A 470 9.08 0.96 -14.07
N THR A 471 10.13 0.27 -14.52
CA THR A 471 11.47 0.80 -14.72
C THR A 471 11.48 1.79 -15.89
N MET A 472 10.92 1.42 -17.05
CA MET A 472 10.87 2.28 -18.22
C MET A 472 10.02 3.55 -18.01
N ASN A 473 8.97 3.48 -17.19
CA ASN A 473 8.15 4.64 -16.80
C ASN A 473 8.88 5.63 -15.87
N VAL A 474 9.96 5.22 -15.22
CA VAL A 474 10.86 6.12 -14.48
C VAL A 474 11.75 6.89 -15.47
N TYR A 475 12.05 6.29 -16.63
CA TYR A 475 13.05 6.76 -17.61
C TYR A 475 12.50 7.60 -18.75
N THR A 476 11.25 8.04 -18.68
CA THR A 476 10.62 8.77 -19.77
C THR A 476 10.75 10.30 -19.62
N ASP A 477 11.97 10.81 -19.40
CA ASP A 477 12.28 12.16 -19.88
C ASP A 477 13.23 12.02 -21.08
N PRO A 478 12.71 12.04 -22.33
CA PRO A 478 13.51 11.82 -23.54
C PRO A 478 14.74 12.73 -23.67
N ARG A 479 14.75 13.88 -22.98
CA ARG A 479 15.87 14.83 -22.96
C ARG A 479 17.08 14.37 -22.14
N LEU A 480 16.92 13.37 -21.28
CA LEU A 480 18.01 12.76 -20.52
C LEU A 480 18.67 11.60 -21.28
N LEU A 481 18.08 11.19 -22.41
CA LEU A 481 18.62 10.15 -23.26
C LEU A 481 19.40 10.80 -24.40
N ASP A 482 20.67 10.44 -24.55
CA ASP A 482 21.46 10.83 -25.71
C ASP A 482 21.07 9.96 -26.93
N VAL A 483 19.89 10.27 -27.48
CA VAL A 483 19.36 9.56 -28.65
C VAL A 483 20.29 9.74 -29.85
N GLN A 484 20.91 10.92 -29.98
CA GLN A 484 21.81 11.23 -31.08
C GLN A 484 23.10 10.42 -31.00
N GLY A 485 23.79 10.41 -29.84
CA GLY A 485 25.00 9.61 -29.65
C GLY A 485 24.72 8.10 -29.79
N ALA A 486 23.54 7.62 -29.38
CA ALA A 486 23.14 6.24 -29.59
C ALA A 486 22.96 5.91 -31.09
N VAL A 487 22.35 6.80 -31.86
CA VAL A 487 22.20 6.63 -33.32
C VAL A 487 23.55 6.72 -34.03
N GLU A 488 24.44 7.60 -33.61
CA GLU A 488 25.79 7.74 -34.16
C GLU A 488 26.70 6.55 -33.84
N SER A 489 26.41 5.81 -32.77
CA SER A 489 27.10 4.56 -32.44
C SER A 489 26.72 3.37 -33.34
N LEU A 490 25.68 3.52 -34.17
CA LEU A 490 25.28 2.48 -35.11
C LEU A 490 26.35 2.31 -36.20
N PRO A 491 26.61 1.08 -36.68
CA PRO A 491 27.57 0.85 -37.74
C PRO A 491 27.15 1.60 -39.01
N GLN A 492 28.12 2.23 -39.68
CA GLN A 492 27.89 2.79 -41.01
C GLN A 492 27.54 1.66 -41.98
N ILE A 493 26.32 1.71 -42.53
CA ILE A 493 25.89 0.78 -43.57
C ILE A 493 26.26 1.41 -44.92
N SER A 494 27.45 1.08 -45.42
CA SER A 494 27.89 1.49 -46.76
C SER A 494 27.18 0.65 -47.83
N THR A 495 26.63 1.31 -48.84
CA THR A 495 26.02 0.67 -50.03
C THR A 495 27.02 0.44 -51.16
N THR A 496 28.24 0.95 -51.01
CA THR A 496 29.34 0.69 -51.93
C THR A 496 29.93 -0.69 -51.62
N LEU A 497 29.85 -1.61 -52.60
CA LEU A 497 30.65 -2.83 -52.60
C LEU A 497 32.11 -2.41 -52.83
N GLU A 498 32.80 -1.97 -51.78
CA GLU A 498 34.25 -1.83 -51.84
C GLU A 498 34.85 -3.23 -52.05
N PRO A 499 35.78 -3.40 -53.00
CA PRO A 499 36.31 -4.71 -53.36
C PRO A 499 37.16 -5.29 -52.22
N ASN A 500 36.54 -6.15 -51.40
CA ASN A 500 37.15 -7.11 -50.48
C ASN A 500 38.66 -6.92 -50.16
N ASP A 501 38.98 -5.96 -49.28
CA ASP A 501 40.30 -5.86 -48.62
C ASP A 501 40.62 -7.06 -47.70
N ASN A 502 39.66 -7.97 -47.50
CA ASN A 502 39.84 -9.22 -46.77
C ASN A 502 40.80 -10.23 -47.43
N ARG A 503 41.30 -9.96 -48.65
CA ARG A 503 42.37 -10.80 -49.25
C ARG A 503 43.79 -10.42 -48.82
N GLN A 504 44.03 -9.20 -48.34
CA GLN A 504 45.38 -8.77 -47.92
C GLN A 504 45.72 -9.13 -46.47
N ARG A 505 44.72 -9.36 -45.61
CA ARG A 505 44.93 -9.66 -44.17
C ARG A 505 45.25 -11.12 -43.83
N ILE A 506 45.19 -12.05 -44.80
CA ILE A 506 45.56 -13.47 -44.59
C ILE A 506 47.02 -13.74 -44.99
N ALA A 507 47.72 -12.79 -45.61
CA ALA A 507 49.08 -12.98 -46.13
C ALA A 507 50.20 -12.29 -45.31
N ALA A 508 49.87 -11.54 -44.26
CA ALA A 508 50.87 -10.91 -43.38
C ALA A 508 50.74 -11.43 -41.95
N GLY A 509 51.85 -11.94 -41.44
CA GLY A 509 51.96 -12.79 -40.27
C GLY A 509 51.49 -12.21 -38.94
N ALA A 510 51.38 -13.14 -38.00
CA ALA A 510 51.11 -12.96 -36.58
C ALA A 510 51.87 -11.80 -35.95
N GLU A 511 51.18 -10.99 -35.16
CA GLU A 511 51.51 -10.73 -33.74
C GLU A 511 50.51 -9.70 -33.15
N ASN A 512 50.04 -9.99 -31.92
CA ASN A 512 49.30 -9.14 -30.98
C ASN A 512 47.79 -8.86 -31.25
N PHE A 513 46.94 -9.78 -30.78
CA PHE A 513 45.55 -9.46 -30.40
C PHE A 513 45.45 -9.24 -28.88
N SER A 514 44.99 -8.05 -28.47
CA SER A 514 44.47 -7.80 -27.11
C SER A 514 42.94 -7.69 -27.20
N PRO A 515 42.15 -8.48 -26.45
CA PRO A 515 40.72 -8.56 -26.65
C PRO A 515 39.97 -7.53 -25.79
N SER A 516 39.36 -6.54 -26.42
CA SER A 516 38.24 -5.80 -25.81
C SER A 516 37.15 -5.57 -26.86
N ALA A 517 36.37 -6.61 -27.10
CA ALA A 517 34.98 -6.55 -27.54
C ALA A 517 34.45 -7.98 -27.52
N VAL A 518 33.50 -8.26 -26.63
CA VAL A 518 32.75 -9.52 -26.64
C VAL A 518 31.86 -9.52 -27.88
N ALA A 519 32.37 -10.08 -28.98
CA ALA A 519 31.56 -10.40 -30.14
C ALA A 519 30.74 -11.66 -29.82
N VAL A 520 29.42 -11.51 -29.71
CA VAL A 520 28.49 -12.64 -29.69
C VAL A 520 28.50 -13.28 -31.08
N LEU A 521 29.17 -14.42 -31.21
CA LEU A 521 29.10 -15.27 -32.41
C LEU A 521 27.72 -15.93 -32.47
N VAL A 522 26.81 -15.37 -33.27
CA VAL A 522 25.60 -16.08 -33.71
C VAL A 522 26.01 -16.92 -34.92
N ALA A 523 26.19 -18.22 -34.72
CA ALA A 523 26.35 -19.17 -35.81
C ALA A 523 25.03 -19.29 -36.57
N VAL A 524 24.97 -18.75 -37.78
CA VAL A 524 23.89 -19.04 -38.74
C VAL A 524 24.28 -20.33 -39.47
N PRO A 525 23.49 -21.42 -39.40
CA PRO A 525 23.75 -22.60 -40.20
C PRO A 525 23.44 -22.29 -41.67
N THR A 526 24.45 -22.33 -42.52
CA THR A 526 24.31 -22.26 -43.98
C THR A 526 23.96 -23.63 -44.53
N ASP A 527 22.67 -23.96 -44.60
CA ASP A 527 22.18 -24.83 -45.68
C ASP A 527 20.67 -24.67 -45.88
N VAL A 528 20.28 -23.87 -46.88
CA VAL A 528 18.94 -23.98 -47.48
C VAL A 528 19.04 -23.69 -48.98
N SER A 529 19.69 -24.60 -49.70
CA SER A 529 19.49 -24.73 -51.15
C SER A 529 18.18 -25.50 -51.37
N SER A 530 17.04 -24.83 -51.51
CA SER A 530 15.97 -25.23 -52.46
C SER A 530 14.63 -24.49 -52.25
N VAL A 531 14.08 -24.03 -53.37
CA VAL A 531 12.67 -23.68 -53.66
C VAL A 531 12.12 -22.37 -53.07
N LEU A 532 12.30 -21.27 -53.80
CA LEU A 532 11.32 -20.17 -53.83
C LEU A 532 10.57 -20.21 -55.16
N ARG A 533 9.35 -20.77 -55.13
CA ARG A 533 8.32 -20.49 -56.14
C ARG A 533 7.66 -19.15 -55.79
N SER A 534 7.63 -18.30 -56.80
CA SER A 534 6.93 -17.02 -56.92
C SER A 534 5.49 -17.04 -56.40
N THR A 535 5.15 -16.03 -55.58
CA THR A 535 3.88 -15.30 -55.75
C THR A 535 4.06 -13.85 -55.29
N SER A 536 3.99 -12.95 -56.25
CA SER A 536 3.99 -11.50 -56.13
C SER A 536 2.72 -10.98 -55.45
N VAL A 537 2.84 -10.01 -54.55
CA VAL A 537 1.77 -9.04 -54.26
C VAL A 537 2.37 -7.65 -54.34
N THR A 538 1.88 -6.90 -55.32
CA THR A 538 2.18 -5.51 -55.66
C THR A 538 1.63 -4.55 -54.61
N TYR A 539 2.42 -3.56 -54.20
CA TYR A 539 1.90 -2.31 -53.61
C TYR A 539 1.97 -1.20 -54.66
N SER A 540 0.79 -0.65 -54.96
CA SER A 540 0.59 0.48 -55.87
C SER A 540 1.02 1.78 -55.20
N VAL A 541 1.91 2.50 -55.88
CA VAL A 541 2.28 3.89 -55.60
C VAL A 541 1.22 4.80 -56.21
N ILE A 542 0.65 5.70 -55.41
CA ILE A 542 -0.09 6.86 -55.90
C ILE A 542 0.63 8.10 -55.37
N SER A 543 1.14 8.90 -56.30
CA SER A 543 1.72 10.23 -56.11
C SER A 543 0.70 11.32 -56.42
N SER A 544 1.05 12.57 -56.10
CA SER A 544 0.36 13.88 -56.34
C SER A 544 -0.51 14.37 -55.17
N GLU A 545 -0.53 15.64 -54.75
CA GLU A 545 0.12 16.87 -55.22
C GLU A 545 -0.03 17.96 -54.12
N LEU A 546 0.90 18.92 -54.10
CA LEU A 546 0.81 20.16 -53.31
C LEU A 546 -0.20 21.14 -53.96
N SER A 547 -1.01 21.81 -53.15
CA SER A 547 -1.66 23.07 -53.54
C SER A 547 -2.21 23.84 -52.32
N GLY A 548 -1.68 25.06 -52.13
CA GLY A 548 -2.50 26.24 -51.77
C GLY A 548 -2.75 26.58 -50.29
N SER A 549 -2.05 27.60 -49.79
CA SER A 549 -2.53 28.46 -48.69
C SER A 549 -3.77 29.28 -49.11
N PRO A 550 -4.52 29.87 -48.15
CA PRO A 550 -4.27 31.28 -47.89
C PRO A 550 -4.36 31.72 -46.42
N GLU A 551 -3.76 32.89 -46.24
CA GLU A 551 -3.49 33.72 -45.07
C GLU A 551 -4.75 34.44 -44.53
N MET A 552 -4.88 34.64 -43.20
CA MET A 552 -5.40 35.90 -42.64
C MET A 552 -5.20 36.04 -41.11
N GLN A 553 -4.88 37.29 -40.76
CA GLN A 553 -4.37 37.88 -39.52
C GLN A 553 -5.36 37.92 -38.33
N LYS A 554 -4.84 37.97 -37.08
CA LYS A 554 -5.01 39.11 -36.13
C LYS A 554 -4.46 38.84 -34.69
N THR A 555 -3.42 39.62 -34.34
CA THR A 555 -3.11 40.32 -33.06
C THR A 555 -3.20 39.64 -31.67
N PRO A 556 -2.21 39.87 -30.77
CA PRO A 556 -2.22 39.39 -29.38
C PRO A 556 -2.86 40.41 -28.42
N ARG A 557 -3.71 39.94 -27.49
CA ARG A 557 -4.09 40.71 -26.28
C ARG A 557 -3.38 40.14 -25.06
N LYS A 558 -2.45 40.93 -24.52
CA LYS A 558 -1.93 40.80 -23.15
C LYS A 558 -3.04 41.21 -22.18
N THR A 559 -3.34 40.35 -21.20
CA THR A 559 -3.99 40.75 -19.96
C THR A 559 -3.29 40.04 -18.82
N ALA A 560 -2.53 40.82 -18.06
CA ALA A 560 -2.01 40.44 -16.77
C ALA A 560 -3.17 40.42 -15.76
N ILE A 561 -3.27 39.35 -14.97
CA ILE A 561 -4.06 39.35 -13.74
C ILE A 561 -3.15 38.82 -12.64
N SER A 562 -2.70 39.78 -11.83
CA SER A 562 -2.07 39.64 -10.53
C SER A 562 -3.11 39.45 -9.43
N GLY A 563 -2.74 38.74 -8.37
CA GLY A 563 -3.50 38.61 -7.10
C GLY A 563 -4.00 37.18 -6.88
N SER A 564 -3.96 36.59 -5.70
CA SER A 564 -3.49 37.00 -4.38
C SER A 564 -3.62 35.72 -3.54
N PHE A 565 -2.52 35.13 -3.09
CA PHE A 565 -2.54 33.92 -2.27
C PHE A 565 -2.39 34.34 -0.81
N ALA A 566 -3.50 34.33 -0.07
CA ALA A 566 -3.53 34.60 1.36
C ALA A 566 -4.23 33.45 2.10
N GLU A 567 -3.56 33.02 3.17
CA GLU A 567 -4.06 32.37 4.37
C GLU A 567 -4.65 30.96 4.28
N TYR A 568 -3.85 29.98 4.71
CA TYR A 568 -4.28 29.01 5.72
C TYR A 568 -3.10 28.66 6.62
N ALA A 569 -3.02 29.33 7.76
CA ALA A 569 -2.16 28.95 8.88
C ALA A 569 -3.01 28.86 10.14
N ARG A 570 -3.14 27.66 10.73
CA ARG A 570 -3.01 27.40 12.18
C ARG A 570 -3.44 25.98 12.60
N ARG A 571 -2.85 25.58 13.75
CA ARG A 571 -2.99 24.37 14.59
C ARG A 571 -2.16 23.18 14.09
N GLU A 572 -1.21 22.59 14.83
CA GLU A 572 -1.03 22.28 16.27
C GLU A 572 0.48 22.26 16.63
N SER A 573 0.94 22.97 17.68
CA SER A 573 1.35 22.48 19.01
C SER A 573 2.32 21.28 19.05
N ASN A 574 3.61 21.59 19.19
CA ASN A 574 4.61 20.68 19.75
C ASN A 574 4.87 21.11 21.21
N PRO A 575 4.90 20.20 22.20
CA PRO A 575 5.10 20.57 23.60
C PRO A 575 6.57 20.99 23.83
N GLN A 576 6.76 22.09 24.55
CA GLN A 576 8.06 22.49 25.12
C GLN A 576 8.17 21.94 26.54
N PRO A 577 9.39 21.64 27.02
CA PRO A 577 9.63 21.18 28.38
C PRO A 577 9.30 22.29 29.40
N SER A 578 8.88 21.88 30.59
CA SER A 578 8.59 22.76 31.72
C SER A 578 9.88 23.40 32.26
N ASP A 579 9.90 24.73 32.31
CA ASP A 579 10.98 25.51 32.94
C ASP A 579 11.13 25.14 34.43
N PRO A 580 12.36 24.93 34.93
CA PRO A 580 12.63 24.83 36.35
C PRO A 580 13.04 26.22 36.86
N LYS A 581 12.20 26.84 37.71
CA LYS A 581 12.59 27.74 38.83
C LYS A 581 11.36 28.47 39.38
N SER A 582 11.00 28.17 40.62
CA SER A 582 11.03 29.14 41.74
C SER A 582 10.30 28.57 42.96
N ASP A 583 10.94 27.65 43.68
CA ASP A 583 10.62 27.48 45.11
C ASP A 583 11.44 28.52 45.87
N ALA A 584 10.83 29.68 46.07
CA ALA A 584 11.23 30.64 47.08
C ALA A 584 9.99 31.41 47.55
N LEU A 585 9.71 31.24 48.85
CA LEU A 585 8.98 32.13 49.77
C LEU A 585 7.46 31.97 49.94
N SER A 586 7.13 31.28 51.05
CA SER A 586 6.24 31.71 52.15
C SER A 586 4.82 32.18 51.84
N ASN A 587 3.82 31.35 52.15
CA ASN A 587 3.09 31.37 53.43
C ASN A 587 2.20 30.14 53.57
#